data_AF-A0A6I2ZPL6-F1
#
_entry.id   AF-A0A6I2ZPL6-F1
#
_cell.length_a   1.000
_cell.length_b   1.000
_cell.length_c   1.000
_cell.angle_alpha   90.00
_cell.angle_beta   90.00
_cell.angle_gamma   90.00
#
_symmetry.space_group_name_H-M   'P 1'
#
loop_
_entity.id
_entity.type
_entity.pdbx_description
1 polymer ?
#
loop_
_entity_poly.entity_id
_entity_poly.type
_entity_poly.pdbx_seq_one_letter_code
_entity_poly.pdbx_strand_id
1 'polypeptide(L)'
;MIFRHRRALLIWLIGLLVLGGTARAIALPQLCGSTTQNARDTAVSQAISWLSVNQNSDGTFLYRYDAEQDTDLGGYNWVRHAGTILALEQARGQGFDTAIASSEAAIDVAFKHVIRMSTEDAEVAGLIDGVSISTGGTALFVLALMERRDATGSAEFDEDIHAMLRFLESSLKTRDDGSMIVRADANLNGEFASDAVGLFATSQTLFALARAERLFPGEHWGDHSHQILEYLTMYKANEEGFVPDMSDHWAAYAMAEMTQWLTPIVFTDTELAWARKQMGMASIMVRYESQISGSGVNQLLRGHTAIGAAAGTHGEALAGWARLALAKDDFAGSVSALNERLSCNNSLLIKRQVSQNESQTYLQPSRVLGAWLSNGVTQVDDQQHAMSAILQTNIVNDRIAQSGGELPRRESVPSSLLVALLTILLLNPPRLVRTLRHLHASQSVHGLVRRGSQPTLGYLYRFTILFGIIILNGSRILGWLDANVPTALIAAGVVGVLAALSTLVYRSTAPSLFFVVARPELLIFGLAVSAGGRWWSVIGGLVVAVLWSRYLLKRVSDTSLVWATRTCAAVSLALSIMLIVNGVFAI
;
A
#
# COMPACT_ATOMS: atom_id res chain seq x y z
N MET A 1 10.31 -48.64 11.60
CA MET A 1 9.03 -47.89 11.52
C MET A 1 9.13 -46.48 12.13
N ILE A 2 9.77 -46.31 13.29
CA ILE A 2 9.91 -45.03 14.04
C ILE A 2 10.52 -43.87 13.22
N PHE A 3 11.58 -44.10 12.44
CA PHE A 3 12.24 -43.05 11.64
C PHE A 3 11.36 -42.41 10.55
N ARG A 4 10.39 -43.16 10.00
CA ARG A 4 9.51 -42.64 8.94
C ARG A 4 8.45 -41.68 9.49
N HIS A 5 7.92 -41.95 10.69
CA HIS A 5 6.95 -41.07 11.34
C HIS A 5 7.61 -39.77 11.81
N ARG A 6 8.87 -39.83 12.26
CA ARG A 6 9.66 -38.63 12.62
C ARG A 6 9.87 -37.68 11.43
N ARG A 7 10.16 -38.19 10.23
CA ARG A 7 10.35 -37.35 9.03
C ARG A 7 9.07 -36.62 8.61
N ALA A 8 7.94 -37.31 8.63
CA ALA A 8 6.69 -36.70 8.22
C ALA A 8 6.14 -35.72 9.27
N LEU A 9 6.30 -36.03 10.56
CA LEU A 9 6.04 -35.08 11.64
C LEU A 9 6.95 -33.84 11.52
N LEU A 10 8.24 -34.04 11.20
CA LEU A 10 9.16 -32.93 10.97
C LEU A 10 8.75 -32.05 9.79
N ILE A 11 8.31 -32.64 8.66
CA ILE A 11 7.77 -31.87 7.52
C ILE A 11 6.50 -31.10 7.92
N TRP A 12 5.64 -31.70 8.74
CA TRP A 12 4.45 -31.03 9.28
C TRP A 12 4.81 -29.86 10.21
N LEU A 13 5.76 -30.07 11.11
CA LEU A 13 6.25 -29.02 12.01
C LEU A 13 6.94 -27.92 11.23
N ILE A 14 7.79 -28.24 10.26
CA ILE A 14 8.40 -27.27 9.35
C ILE A 14 7.32 -26.55 8.55
N GLY A 15 6.32 -27.24 8.02
CA GLY A 15 5.22 -26.63 7.27
C GLY A 15 4.39 -25.66 8.11
N LEU A 16 4.07 -26.03 9.35
CA LEU A 16 3.36 -25.15 10.30
C LEU A 16 4.24 -23.99 10.79
N LEU A 17 5.54 -24.22 10.96
CA LEU A 17 6.50 -23.21 11.40
C LEU A 17 6.85 -22.25 10.26
N VAL A 18 6.90 -22.74 9.02
CA VAL A 18 6.97 -21.92 7.80
C VAL A 18 5.67 -21.17 7.60
N LEU A 19 4.50 -21.78 7.76
CA LEU A 19 3.21 -21.08 7.60
C LEU A 19 3.02 -20.03 8.68
N GLY A 20 3.26 -20.38 9.94
CA GLY A 20 3.23 -19.43 11.06
C GLY A 20 4.34 -18.37 10.96
N GLY A 21 5.53 -18.74 10.51
CA GLY A 21 6.66 -17.82 10.32
C GLY A 21 6.48 -16.88 9.14
N THR A 22 6.00 -17.37 7.99
CA THR A 22 5.69 -16.55 6.81
C THR A 22 4.49 -15.65 7.06
N ALA A 23 3.43 -16.15 7.70
CA ALA A 23 2.29 -15.34 8.10
C ALA A 23 2.67 -14.27 9.14
N ARG A 24 3.58 -14.57 10.07
CA ARG A 24 3.96 -13.61 11.11
C ARG A 24 5.13 -12.68 10.77
N ALA A 25 5.99 -13.03 9.81
CA ALA A 25 7.17 -12.24 9.46
C ALA A 25 7.09 -11.61 8.06
N ILE A 26 6.43 -12.24 7.09
CA ILE A 26 6.48 -11.83 5.68
C ILE A 26 5.16 -11.23 5.21
N ALA A 27 4.03 -11.84 5.58
CA ALA A 27 2.73 -11.43 5.10
C ALA A 27 1.71 -11.40 6.25
N LEU A 28 2.02 -10.56 7.24
CA LEU A 28 1.08 -10.21 8.29
C LEU A 28 -0.23 -9.71 7.66
N PRO A 29 -1.37 -9.99 8.31
CA PRO A 29 -2.64 -9.50 7.85
C PRO A 29 -2.65 -7.99 7.97
N GLN A 30 -3.37 -7.39 7.03
CA GLN A 30 -3.54 -5.95 7.01
C GLN A 30 -4.73 -5.62 7.91
N LEU A 31 -4.58 -4.61 8.75
CA LEU A 31 -5.63 -4.05 9.60
C LEU A 31 -6.47 -3.02 8.82
N CYS A 32 -6.72 -3.29 7.54
CA CYS A 32 -7.54 -2.43 6.69
C CYS A 32 -9.02 -2.60 7.03
N GLY A 33 -9.72 -1.48 7.21
CA GLY A 33 -11.18 -1.41 7.20
C GLY A 33 -11.70 -0.78 5.91
N SER A 34 -13.02 -0.73 5.78
CA SER A 34 -13.68 0.20 4.85
C SER A 34 -14.05 1.48 5.61
N THR A 35 -14.05 2.61 4.91
CA THR A 35 -14.51 3.89 5.46
C THR A 35 -15.72 4.37 4.68
N THR A 36 -16.73 4.87 5.40
CA THR A 36 -17.85 5.59 4.78
C THR A 36 -17.44 7.04 4.57
N GLN A 37 -18.11 7.74 3.66
CA GLN A 37 -17.90 9.19 3.48
C GLN A 37 -18.15 9.95 4.77
N ASN A 38 -19.25 9.67 5.48
CA ASN A 38 -19.53 10.30 6.78
C ASN A 38 -18.40 10.11 7.83
N ALA A 39 -17.76 8.93 7.86
CA ALA A 39 -16.63 8.71 8.77
C ALA A 39 -15.41 9.55 8.38
N ARG A 40 -15.15 9.70 7.07
CA ARG A 40 -14.09 10.58 6.55
C ARG A 40 -14.38 12.04 6.86
N ASP A 41 -15.61 12.50 6.63
CA ASP A 41 -16.01 13.88 6.88
C ASP A 41 -15.97 14.23 8.38
N THR A 42 -16.32 13.27 9.24
CA THR A 42 -16.17 13.41 10.70
C THR A 42 -14.70 13.57 11.07
N ALA A 43 -13.81 12.75 10.51
CA ALA A 43 -12.38 12.81 10.79
C ALA A 43 -11.75 14.13 10.32
N VAL A 44 -12.12 14.61 9.13
CA VAL A 44 -11.72 15.92 8.61
C VAL A 44 -12.20 17.04 9.53
N SER A 45 -13.47 17.02 9.93
CA SER A 45 -14.04 18.03 10.84
C SER A 45 -13.31 18.07 12.19
N GLN A 46 -12.92 16.91 12.71
CA GLN A 46 -12.15 16.81 13.94
C GLN A 46 -10.72 17.35 13.79
N ALA A 47 -10.07 17.12 12.65
CA ALA A 47 -8.75 17.68 12.35
C ALA A 47 -8.81 19.22 12.23
N ILE A 48 -9.82 19.77 11.54
CA ILE A 48 -10.06 21.23 11.45
C ILE A 48 -10.31 21.82 12.85
N SER A 49 -11.12 21.13 13.66
CA SER A 49 -11.38 21.55 15.04
C SER A 49 -10.11 21.57 15.88
N TRP A 50 -9.23 20.56 15.73
CA TRP A 50 -7.94 20.53 16.41
C TRP A 50 -7.08 21.72 16.00
N LEU A 51 -6.98 22.00 14.70
CA LEU A 51 -6.22 23.13 14.17
C LEU A 51 -6.73 24.45 14.72
N SER A 52 -8.06 24.63 14.75
CA SER A 52 -8.71 25.85 15.25
C SER A 52 -8.49 26.05 16.76
N VAL A 53 -8.62 24.99 17.56
CA VAL A 53 -8.42 25.05 19.03
C VAL A 53 -6.96 25.33 19.38
N ASN A 54 -6.04 24.81 18.56
CA ASN A 54 -4.61 24.96 18.77
C ASN A 54 -3.99 26.07 17.89
N GLN A 55 -4.80 26.97 17.34
CA GLN A 55 -4.33 28.18 16.68
C GLN A 55 -4.21 29.31 17.71
N ASN A 56 -3.06 29.96 17.73
CA ASN A 56 -2.81 31.15 18.53
C ASN A 56 -3.58 32.35 17.95
N SER A 57 -3.79 33.37 18.78
CA SER A 57 -4.52 34.58 18.39
C SER A 57 -3.86 35.38 17.26
N ASP A 58 -2.58 35.13 16.97
CA ASP A 58 -1.84 35.76 15.89
C ASP A 58 -1.96 35.01 14.55
N GLY A 59 -2.65 33.86 14.52
CA GLY A 59 -2.83 33.01 13.35
C GLY A 59 -1.86 31.82 13.27
N THR A 60 -0.84 31.77 14.12
CA THR A 60 0.13 30.65 14.15
C THR A 60 -0.45 29.41 14.82
N PHE A 61 -0.08 28.21 14.39
CA PHE A 61 -0.53 26.95 15.02
C PHE A 61 0.41 26.47 16.14
N LEU A 62 -0.11 25.68 17.07
CA LEU A 62 0.70 24.81 17.92
C LEU A 62 1.46 23.82 17.02
N TYR A 63 2.78 23.94 17.00
CA TYR A 63 3.57 23.26 15.99
C TYR A 63 3.92 21.82 16.37
N ARG A 64 4.50 21.61 17.56
CA ARG A 64 4.81 20.29 18.11
C ARG A 64 4.37 20.25 19.56
N TYR A 65 3.60 19.24 19.93
CA TYR A 65 2.98 19.17 21.24
C TYR A 65 3.13 17.78 21.84
N ASP A 66 3.65 17.74 23.06
CA ASP A 66 3.66 16.55 23.92
C ASP A 66 2.36 16.52 24.74
N ALA A 67 1.49 15.57 24.39
CA ALA A 67 0.18 15.40 25.02
C ALA A 67 0.25 14.85 26.45
N GLU A 68 1.30 14.08 26.77
CA GLU A 68 1.47 13.49 28.09
C GLU A 68 1.95 14.53 29.10
N GLN A 69 2.82 15.44 28.65
CA GLN A 69 3.42 16.49 29.48
C GLN A 69 2.71 17.85 29.38
N ASP A 70 1.68 17.98 28.54
CA ASP A 70 1.03 19.27 28.23
C ASP A 70 2.07 20.36 27.89
N THR A 71 2.96 20.04 26.95
CA THR A 71 4.12 20.88 26.64
C THR A 71 4.21 21.18 25.16
N ASP A 72 4.25 22.46 24.82
CA ASP A 72 4.69 22.92 23.50
C ASP A 72 6.20 22.67 23.36
N LEU A 73 6.57 21.82 22.40
CA LEU A 73 7.95 21.46 22.12
C LEU A 73 8.66 22.47 21.21
N GLY A 74 7.95 23.49 20.72
CA GLY A 74 8.49 24.54 19.87
C GLY A 74 9.02 24.03 18.53
N GLY A 75 9.93 24.80 17.93
CA GLY A 75 10.56 24.46 16.64
C GLY A 75 9.72 24.83 15.42
N TYR A 76 8.88 25.85 15.55
CA TYR A 76 7.97 26.35 14.51
C TYR A 76 8.60 26.38 13.11
N ASN A 77 7.85 25.95 12.10
CA ASN A 77 8.33 25.86 10.74
C ASN A 77 7.32 26.44 9.74
N TRP A 78 7.74 27.48 9.00
CA TRP A 78 6.86 28.19 8.06
C TRP A 78 6.47 27.36 6.83
N VAL A 79 7.28 26.38 6.43
CA VAL A 79 6.93 25.46 5.34
C VAL A 79 5.72 24.61 5.72
N ARG A 80 5.71 24.07 6.94
CA ARG A 80 4.59 23.28 7.45
C ARG A 80 3.37 24.15 7.79
N HIS A 81 3.59 25.40 8.18
CA HIS A 81 2.49 26.38 8.25
C HIS A 81 1.80 26.53 6.89
N ALA A 82 2.56 26.82 5.83
CA ALA A 82 2.03 26.95 4.48
C ALA A 82 1.31 25.70 3.99
N GLY A 83 1.87 24.51 4.27
CA GLY A 83 1.21 23.25 4.00
C GLY A 83 -0.12 23.07 4.75
N THR A 84 -0.20 23.54 6.00
CA THR A 84 -1.42 23.50 6.80
C THR A 84 -2.51 24.39 6.21
N ILE A 85 -2.15 25.58 5.71
CA ILE A 85 -3.08 26.45 4.96
C ILE A 85 -3.61 25.71 3.72
N LEU A 86 -2.73 25.05 2.96
CA LEU A 86 -3.14 24.27 1.79
C LEU A 86 -4.18 23.21 2.17
N ALA A 87 -3.98 22.47 3.25
CA ALA A 87 -4.94 21.46 3.70
C ALA A 87 -6.28 22.08 4.15
N LEU A 88 -6.26 23.24 4.82
CA LEU A 88 -7.48 23.97 5.21
C LEU A 88 -8.24 24.50 3.99
N GLU A 89 -7.56 25.02 2.98
CA GLU A 89 -8.18 25.48 1.72
C GLU A 89 -8.70 24.31 0.87
N GLN A 90 -8.05 23.14 0.89
CA GLN A 90 -8.60 21.92 0.31
C GLN A 90 -9.89 21.49 1.02
N ALA A 91 -9.94 21.60 2.35
CA ALA A 91 -11.15 21.33 3.11
C ALA A 91 -12.27 22.32 2.75
N ARG A 92 -11.93 23.62 2.64
CA ARG A 92 -12.87 24.66 2.19
C ARG A 92 -13.44 24.34 0.81
N GLY A 93 -12.60 23.94 -0.15
CA GLY A 93 -13.02 23.54 -1.49
C GLY A 93 -13.97 22.34 -1.53
N GLN A 94 -14.01 21.53 -0.46
CA GLN A 94 -14.95 20.42 -0.29
C GLN A 94 -16.14 20.75 0.63
N GLY A 95 -16.36 22.03 0.94
CA GLY A 95 -17.53 22.49 1.69
C GLY A 95 -17.40 22.43 3.21
N PHE A 96 -16.18 22.30 3.75
CA PHE A 96 -15.96 22.41 5.19
C PHE A 96 -15.77 23.87 5.60
N ASP A 97 -16.88 24.62 5.70
CA ASP A 97 -16.88 26.05 6.04
C ASP A 97 -16.19 26.36 7.38
N THR A 98 -16.13 25.40 8.30
CA THR A 98 -15.41 25.54 9.57
C THR A 98 -13.89 25.72 9.41
N ALA A 99 -13.32 25.39 8.24
CA ALA A 99 -11.92 25.63 7.94
C ALA A 99 -11.60 27.11 7.65
N ILE A 100 -12.61 27.90 7.25
CA ILE A 100 -12.42 29.26 6.71
C ILE A 100 -11.70 30.15 7.71
N ALA A 101 -12.28 30.33 8.92
CA ALA A 101 -11.73 31.28 9.89
C ALA A 101 -10.27 30.95 10.28
N SER A 102 -9.95 29.66 10.41
CA SER A 102 -8.60 29.22 10.73
C SER A 102 -7.64 29.43 9.56
N SER A 103 -8.09 29.21 8.33
CA SER A 103 -7.33 29.47 7.11
C SER A 103 -7.00 30.95 6.93
N GLU A 104 -7.99 31.84 7.07
CA GLU A 104 -7.79 33.30 6.92
C GLU A 104 -6.75 33.81 7.93
N ALA A 105 -6.88 33.44 9.20
CA ALA A 105 -5.94 33.87 10.23
C ALA A 105 -4.51 33.37 9.95
N ALA A 106 -4.37 32.16 9.40
CA ALA A 106 -3.08 31.60 9.01
C ALA A 106 -2.50 32.32 7.77
N ILE A 107 -3.32 32.62 6.76
CA ILE A 107 -2.93 33.40 5.58
C ILE A 107 -2.42 34.79 6.00
N ASP A 108 -3.16 35.48 6.89
CA ASP A 108 -2.80 36.81 7.38
C ASP A 108 -1.41 36.84 8.04
N VAL A 109 -1.07 35.81 8.82
CA VAL A 109 0.26 35.75 9.46
C VAL A 109 1.35 35.28 8.51
N ALA A 110 1.02 34.41 7.54
CA ALA A 110 1.95 33.99 6.49
C ALA A 110 2.39 35.17 5.61
N PHE A 111 1.47 36.07 5.23
CA PHE A 111 1.81 37.27 4.45
C PHE A 111 2.78 38.21 5.18
N LYS A 112 2.75 38.26 6.52
CA LYS A 112 3.76 39.02 7.30
C LYS A 112 5.17 38.44 7.18
N HIS A 113 5.29 37.21 6.67
CA HIS A 113 6.55 36.50 6.43
C HIS A 113 6.87 36.37 4.93
N VAL A 114 6.08 36.99 4.05
CA VAL A 114 6.42 37.10 2.63
C VAL A 114 7.26 38.35 2.42
N ILE A 115 8.37 38.20 1.72
CA ILE A 115 9.12 39.34 1.19
C ILE A 115 8.93 39.46 -0.31
N ARG A 116 8.84 40.70 -0.77
CA ARG A 116 8.86 41.06 -2.19
C ARG A 116 10.24 41.59 -2.55
N MET A 117 10.69 41.22 -3.74
CA MET A 117 11.99 41.59 -4.30
C MET A 117 11.80 41.97 -5.76
N SER A 118 12.73 42.74 -6.31
CA SER A 118 12.83 42.94 -7.76
C SER A 118 14.01 42.13 -8.30
N THR A 119 13.77 41.33 -9.33
CA THR A 119 14.82 40.79 -10.20
C THR A 119 15.03 41.71 -11.41
N GLU A 120 15.97 41.40 -12.30
CA GLU A 120 16.15 42.15 -13.55
C GLU A 120 14.88 42.16 -14.40
N ASP A 121 14.08 41.08 -14.33
CA ASP A 121 12.95 40.85 -15.23
C ASP A 121 11.57 41.11 -14.59
N ALA A 122 11.43 40.99 -13.26
CA ALA A 122 10.12 41.10 -12.61
C ALA A 122 10.17 41.32 -11.08
N GLU A 123 9.03 41.70 -10.50
CA GLU A 123 8.82 41.57 -9.05
C GLU A 123 8.55 40.10 -8.70
N VAL A 124 9.24 39.59 -7.69
CA VAL A 124 9.10 38.23 -7.16
C VAL A 124 8.78 38.28 -5.68
N ALA A 125 8.08 37.26 -5.17
CA ALA A 125 7.74 37.14 -3.76
C ALA A 125 8.08 35.77 -3.21
N GLY A 126 8.44 35.68 -1.94
CA GLY A 126 8.76 34.40 -1.32
C GLY A 126 8.56 34.39 0.19
N LEU A 127 8.19 33.22 0.72
CA LEU A 127 7.98 32.99 2.14
C LEU A 127 9.31 32.81 2.87
N ILE A 128 9.56 33.62 3.90
CA ILE A 128 10.75 33.52 4.75
C ILE A 128 10.58 32.39 5.78
N ASP A 129 11.63 31.59 5.91
CA ASP A 129 11.84 30.66 7.02
C ASP A 129 13.24 30.89 7.62
N GLY A 130 13.28 31.48 8.81
CA GLY A 130 14.52 31.94 9.45
C GLY A 130 15.11 33.17 8.75
N VAL A 131 16.28 33.00 8.13
CA VAL A 131 17.02 34.09 7.43
C VAL A 131 16.99 33.94 5.91
N SER A 132 16.24 32.97 5.39
CA SER A 132 16.23 32.60 3.98
C SER A 132 14.80 32.50 3.47
N ILE A 133 14.61 32.71 2.17
CA ILE A 133 13.36 32.38 1.50
C ILE A 133 13.31 30.87 1.29
N SER A 134 12.21 30.23 1.69
CA SER A 134 11.99 28.81 1.48
C SER A 134 11.30 28.55 0.14
N THR A 135 11.95 27.79 -0.75
CA THR A 135 11.33 27.39 -2.02
C THR A 135 10.12 26.49 -1.80
N GLY A 136 10.28 25.47 -0.96
CA GLY A 136 9.18 24.57 -0.59
C GLY A 136 8.05 25.30 0.15
N GLY A 137 8.37 26.20 1.08
CA GLY A 137 7.38 27.00 1.80
C GLY A 137 6.60 27.94 0.87
N THR A 138 7.31 28.59 -0.06
CA THR A 138 6.69 29.45 -1.09
C THR A 138 5.78 28.63 -2.00
N ALA A 139 6.24 27.47 -2.48
CA ALA A 139 5.46 26.56 -3.31
C ALA A 139 4.16 26.11 -2.63
N LEU A 140 4.23 25.73 -1.35
CA LEU A 140 3.04 25.33 -0.59
C LEU A 140 2.09 26.51 -0.32
N PHE A 141 2.63 27.71 -0.07
CA PHE A 141 1.79 28.87 0.20
C PHE A 141 1.05 29.32 -1.06
N VAL A 142 1.73 29.38 -2.21
CA VAL A 142 1.07 29.71 -3.48
C VAL A 142 0.05 28.64 -3.87
N LEU A 143 0.32 27.35 -3.61
CA LEU A 143 -0.67 26.28 -3.78
C LEU A 143 -1.92 26.51 -2.92
N ALA A 144 -1.75 26.93 -1.68
CA ALA A 144 -2.87 27.23 -0.80
C ALA A 144 -3.74 28.38 -1.34
N LEU A 145 -3.12 29.46 -1.82
CA LEU A 145 -3.82 30.58 -2.45
C LEU A 145 -4.50 30.18 -3.76
N MET A 146 -3.90 29.29 -4.55
CA MET A 146 -4.54 28.74 -5.76
C MET A 146 -5.72 27.82 -5.44
N GLU A 147 -5.63 26.99 -4.40
CA GLU A 147 -6.76 26.18 -3.92
C GLU A 147 -7.90 27.08 -3.43
N ARG A 148 -7.57 28.17 -2.72
CA ARG A 148 -8.52 29.22 -2.36
C ARG A 148 -9.16 29.85 -3.59
N ARG A 149 -8.36 30.23 -4.59
CA ARG A 149 -8.80 30.84 -5.84
C ARG A 149 -9.78 29.94 -6.60
N ASP A 150 -9.50 28.64 -6.67
CA ASP A 150 -10.39 27.61 -7.24
C ASP A 150 -11.71 27.54 -6.44
N ALA A 151 -11.65 27.50 -5.10
CA ALA A 151 -12.82 27.33 -4.24
C ALA A 151 -13.76 28.55 -4.18
N THR A 152 -13.23 29.78 -4.29
CA THR A 152 -14.04 31.02 -4.22
C THR A 152 -14.27 31.71 -5.55
N GLY A 153 -13.43 31.49 -6.54
CA GLY A 153 -13.39 32.33 -7.74
C GLY A 153 -12.82 33.74 -7.50
N SER A 154 -12.35 34.08 -6.29
CA SER A 154 -11.85 35.42 -5.94
C SER A 154 -10.43 35.65 -6.46
N ALA A 155 -10.24 36.65 -7.32
CA ALA A 155 -8.94 37.05 -7.88
C ALA A 155 -8.07 37.91 -6.94
N GLU A 156 -8.46 38.07 -5.68
CA GLU A 156 -7.81 38.96 -4.70
C GLU A 156 -6.30 38.74 -4.56
N PHE A 157 -5.85 37.48 -4.63
CA PHE A 157 -4.45 37.11 -4.49
C PHE A 157 -3.75 36.79 -5.82
N ASP A 158 -4.37 37.07 -6.96
CA ASP A 158 -3.77 36.70 -8.25
C ASP A 158 -2.39 37.37 -8.41
N GLU A 159 -2.22 38.66 -8.09
CA GLU A 159 -0.90 39.33 -8.17
C GLU A 159 0.16 38.67 -7.26
N ASP A 160 -0.21 38.30 -6.04
CA ASP A 160 0.66 37.59 -5.09
C ASP A 160 1.05 36.20 -5.59
N ILE A 161 0.08 35.47 -6.16
CA ILE A 161 0.29 34.16 -6.76
C ILE A 161 1.33 34.27 -7.87
N HIS A 162 1.16 35.22 -8.80
CA HIS A 162 2.12 35.40 -9.91
C HIS A 162 3.51 35.80 -9.40
N ALA A 163 3.61 36.67 -8.39
CA ALA A 163 4.90 37.05 -7.81
C ALA A 163 5.63 35.86 -7.18
N MET A 164 4.92 34.96 -6.49
CA MET A 164 5.49 33.73 -5.95
C MET A 164 5.83 32.69 -7.03
N LEU A 165 5.02 32.56 -8.07
CA LEU A 165 5.33 31.68 -9.20
C LEU A 165 6.61 32.13 -9.92
N ARG A 166 6.79 33.43 -10.16
CA ARG A 166 8.03 33.98 -10.72
C ARG A 166 9.26 33.72 -9.84
N PHE A 167 9.10 33.72 -8.51
CA PHE A 167 10.19 33.30 -7.61
C PHE A 167 10.55 31.82 -7.82
N LEU A 168 9.56 30.94 -7.98
CA LEU A 168 9.79 29.51 -8.21
C LEU A 168 10.47 29.25 -9.56
N GLU A 169 10.05 29.93 -10.62
CA GLU A 169 10.72 29.87 -11.93
C GLU A 169 12.14 30.41 -11.88
N SER A 170 12.36 31.51 -11.15
CA SER A 170 13.70 32.07 -10.95
C SER A 170 14.59 31.07 -10.20
N SER A 171 14.04 30.38 -9.19
CA SER A 171 14.74 29.33 -8.46
C SER A 171 15.11 28.16 -9.36
N LEU A 172 14.23 27.77 -10.29
CA LEU A 172 14.54 26.72 -11.27
C LEU A 172 15.65 27.14 -12.23
N LYS A 173 15.61 28.37 -12.76
CA LYS A 173 16.61 28.88 -13.73
C LYS A 173 18.03 28.94 -13.18
N THR A 174 18.21 28.80 -11.87
CA THR A 174 19.54 28.71 -11.24
C THR A 174 20.20 27.35 -11.42
N ARG A 175 19.45 26.35 -11.89
CA ARG A 175 19.90 24.97 -12.05
C ARG A 175 19.44 24.39 -13.39
N ASP A 176 20.41 23.99 -14.22
CA ASP A 176 20.13 23.43 -15.55
C ASP A 176 19.55 22.00 -15.49
N ASP A 177 19.69 21.31 -14.35
CA ASP A 177 19.35 19.90 -14.16
C ASP A 177 17.87 19.64 -13.81
N GLY A 178 17.05 20.68 -13.65
CA GLY A 178 15.63 20.56 -13.28
C GLY A 178 15.33 20.48 -11.78
N SER A 179 16.36 20.54 -10.92
CA SER A 179 16.17 20.58 -9.47
C SER A 179 16.01 22.00 -8.93
N MET A 180 15.52 22.09 -7.70
CA MET A 180 15.30 23.38 -7.02
C MET A 180 16.30 23.57 -5.88
N ILE A 181 16.78 24.80 -5.72
CA ILE A 181 17.41 25.23 -4.47
C ILE A 181 16.41 25.15 -3.32
N VAL A 182 16.83 24.73 -2.12
CA VAL A 182 15.92 24.68 -0.95
C VAL A 182 15.61 26.08 -0.43
N ARG A 183 16.65 26.92 -0.45
CA ARG A 183 16.69 28.22 0.20
C ARG A 183 17.37 29.22 -0.73
N ALA A 184 16.77 30.39 -0.86
CA ALA A 184 17.42 31.56 -1.44
C ALA A 184 17.85 32.51 -0.32
N ASP A 185 19.00 33.16 -0.46
CA ASP A 185 19.43 34.20 0.47
C ASP A 185 18.43 35.37 0.40
N ALA A 186 17.97 35.84 1.56
CA ALA A 186 17.08 36.99 1.66
C ALA A 186 17.85 38.32 1.48
N ASN A 187 19.19 38.30 1.43
CA ASN A 187 20.00 39.47 1.09
C ASN A 187 19.90 39.75 -0.42
N LEU A 188 18.96 40.64 -0.73
CA LEU A 188 18.48 41.29 -1.96
C LEU A 188 19.48 41.65 -3.10
N ASN A 189 20.62 40.98 -3.27
CA ASN A 189 21.50 41.19 -4.42
C ASN A 189 21.20 40.24 -5.60
N GLY A 190 20.12 39.46 -5.53
CA GLY A 190 19.66 38.62 -6.65
C GLY A 190 20.45 37.34 -6.86
N GLU A 191 21.40 36.99 -5.98
CA GLU A 191 22.09 35.70 -6.06
C GLU A 191 21.26 34.61 -5.36
N PHE A 192 20.48 33.89 -6.15
CA PHE A 192 19.80 32.65 -5.78
C PHE A 192 20.81 31.48 -5.74
N ALA A 193 21.89 31.61 -4.95
CA ALA A 193 22.95 30.61 -4.89
C ALA A 193 22.86 29.80 -3.59
N SER A 194 22.39 28.56 -3.69
CA SER A 194 22.56 27.54 -2.66
C SER A 194 22.86 26.21 -3.31
N ASP A 195 23.91 25.53 -2.85
CA ASP A 195 24.23 24.15 -3.29
C ASP A 195 23.28 23.12 -2.66
N ALA A 196 22.41 23.53 -1.72
CA ALA A 196 21.48 22.63 -1.06
C ALA A 196 20.26 22.37 -1.95
N VAL A 197 20.10 21.11 -2.37
CA VAL A 197 18.86 20.56 -2.92
C VAL A 197 18.03 19.95 -1.80
N GLY A 198 16.72 20.10 -1.89
CA GLY A 198 15.79 19.87 -0.78
C GLY A 198 14.85 18.75 -1.12
N LEU A 199 14.72 17.81 -0.19
CA LEU A 199 14.01 16.54 -0.40
C LEU A 199 12.60 16.68 -1.02
N PHE A 200 11.92 17.80 -0.71
CA PHE A 200 10.55 18.05 -1.15
C PHE A 200 10.39 19.28 -2.04
N ALA A 201 11.36 20.20 -2.07
CA ALA A 201 11.20 21.49 -2.73
C ALA A 201 10.95 21.32 -4.23
N THR A 202 11.70 20.42 -4.88
CA THR A 202 11.58 20.17 -6.33
C THR A 202 10.18 19.69 -6.73
N SER A 203 9.61 18.72 -6.00
CA SER A 203 8.29 18.19 -6.33
C SER A 203 7.13 19.09 -5.84
N GLN A 204 7.33 19.87 -4.78
CA GLN A 204 6.39 20.92 -4.37
C GLN A 204 6.28 22.01 -5.44
N THR A 205 7.40 22.47 -5.98
CA THR A 205 7.41 23.43 -7.08
C THR A 205 6.76 22.86 -8.33
N LEU A 206 7.03 21.60 -8.68
CA LEU A 206 6.35 20.93 -9.79
C LEU A 206 4.82 20.96 -9.62
N PHE A 207 4.33 20.70 -8.42
CA PHE A 207 2.90 20.77 -8.13
C PHE A 207 2.35 22.19 -8.26
N ALA A 208 3.05 23.20 -7.71
CA ALA A 208 2.66 24.59 -7.85
C ALA A 208 2.57 25.04 -9.31
N LEU A 209 3.60 24.77 -10.11
CA LEU A 209 3.62 25.13 -11.54
C LEU A 209 2.54 24.37 -12.33
N ALA A 210 2.35 23.07 -12.05
CA ALA A 210 1.30 22.30 -12.71
C ALA A 210 -0.11 22.78 -12.37
N ARG A 211 -0.33 23.23 -11.12
CA ARG A 211 -1.59 23.86 -10.71
C ARG A 211 -1.78 25.22 -11.37
N ALA A 212 -0.71 26.02 -11.47
CA ALA A 212 -0.74 27.34 -12.10
C ALA A 212 -1.11 27.25 -13.59
N GLU A 213 -0.53 26.30 -14.33
CA GLU A 213 -0.89 26.09 -15.75
C GLU A 213 -2.38 25.75 -15.93
N ARG A 214 -2.97 24.99 -15.01
CA ARG A 214 -4.42 24.71 -15.02
C ARG A 214 -5.24 25.96 -14.73
N LEU A 215 -4.80 26.78 -13.77
CA LEU A 215 -5.56 27.92 -13.26
C LEU A 215 -5.45 29.17 -14.14
N PHE A 216 -4.28 29.36 -14.75
CA PHE A 216 -3.93 30.47 -15.64
C PHE A 216 -3.49 29.94 -17.01
N PRO A 217 -4.41 29.33 -17.79
CA PRO A 217 -4.06 28.68 -19.04
C PRO A 217 -3.54 29.69 -20.08
N GLY A 218 -2.44 29.35 -20.75
CA GLY A 218 -1.81 30.20 -21.77
C GLY A 218 -0.75 31.16 -21.24
N GLU A 219 -0.49 31.15 -19.93
CA GLU A 219 0.63 31.88 -19.32
C GLU A 219 1.91 31.05 -19.23
N HIS A 220 1.85 29.77 -19.62
CA HIS A 220 3.02 28.90 -19.81
C HIS A 220 3.78 28.53 -18.53
N TRP A 221 3.13 28.59 -17.36
CA TRP A 221 3.68 28.13 -16.09
C TRP A 221 4.09 26.65 -16.12
N GLY A 222 3.47 25.86 -17.00
CA GLY A 222 3.74 24.43 -17.16
C GLY A 222 4.98 24.08 -17.98
N ASP A 223 5.61 25.03 -18.69
CA ASP A 223 6.66 24.76 -19.70
C ASP A 223 7.87 24.00 -19.15
N HIS A 224 8.19 24.20 -17.87
CA HIS A 224 9.32 23.55 -17.20
C HIS A 224 9.00 22.16 -16.61
N SER A 225 7.77 21.67 -16.74
CA SER A 225 7.33 20.45 -16.06
C SER A 225 8.13 19.20 -16.47
N HIS A 226 8.47 19.07 -17.75
CA HIS A 226 9.28 17.94 -18.23
C HIS A 226 10.70 17.96 -17.68
N GLN A 227 11.32 19.15 -17.59
CA GLN A 227 12.67 19.28 -17.04
C GLN A 227 12.70 18.85 -15.57
N ILE A 228 11.71 19.26 -14.78
CA ILE A 228 11.60 18.87 -13.37
C ILE A 228 11.28 17.37 -13.24
N LEU A 229 10.38 16.83 -14.07
CA LEU A 229 10.07 15.40 -14.08
C LEU A 229 11.29 14.55 -14.46
N GLU A 230 12.11 15.00 -15.41
CA GLU A 230 13.37 14.34 -15.76
C GLU A 230 14.31 14.27 -14.54
N TYR A 231 14.46 15.38 -13.79
CA TYR A 231 15.20 15.37 -12.52
C TYR A 231 14.66 14.33 -11.53
N LEU A 232 13.36 14.38 -11.25
CA LEU A 232 12.69 13.49 -10.28
C LEU A 232 12.78 12.02 -10.67
N THR A 233 12.77 11.73 -11.98
CA THR A 233 12.75 10.36 -12.50
C THR A 233 14.14 9.73 -12.59
N MET A 234 15.17 10.53 -12.94
CA MET A 234 16.49 10.02 -13.32
C MET A 234 17.59 10.33 -12.29
N TYR A 235 17.47 11.42 -11.54
CA TYR A 235 18.58 11.98 -10.77
C TYR A 235 18.32 12.06 -9.27
N LYS A 236 17.10 12.45 -8.85
CA LYS A 236 16.73 12.72 -7.45
C LYS A 236 17.24 11.68 -6.44
N ALA A 237 17.03 10.38 -6.69
CA ALA A 237 17.43 9.32 -5.76
C ALA A 237 18.93 9.37 -5.40
N ASN A 238 19.77 9.61 -6.41
CA ASN A 238 21.21 9.61 -6.28
C ASN A 238 21.71 10.95 -5.73
N GLU A 239 21.20 12.06 -6.27
CA GLU A 239 21.66 13.41 -5.95
C GLU A 239 21.18 13.88 -4.57
N GLU A 240 19.98 13.47 -4.13
CA GLU A 240 19.44 13.84 -2.82
C GLU A 240 19.77 12.80 -1.73
N GLY A 241 20.43 11.68 -2.07
CA GLY A 241 20.96 10.71 -1.11
C GLY A 241 19.96 9.67 -0.58
N PHE A 242 18.90 9.37 -1.33
CA PHE A 242 17.84 8.43 -0.92
C PHE A 242 17.76 7.23 -1.86
N VAL A 243 18.64 6.24 -1.62
CA VAL A 243 18.59 4.93 -2.26
C VAL A 243 18.16 3.87 -1.22
N PRO A 244 17.04 3.16 -1.42
CA PRO A 244 16.12 3.23 -2.57
C PRO A 244 15.22 4.48 -2.55
N ASP A 245 14.63 4.79 -3.73
CA ASP A 245 13.66 5.88 -3.92
C ASP A 245 12.58 5.92 -2.83
N MET A 246 12.19 7.13 -2.46
CA MET A 246 11.02 7.38 -1.61
C MET A 246 9.80 7.71 -2.46
N SER A 247 8.61 7.46 -1.90
CA SER A 247 7.37 7.85 -2.57
C SER A 247 7.22 9.36 -2.61
N ASP A 248 6.96 9.91 -3.79
CA ASP A 248 6.79 11.35 -3.98
C ASP A 248 5.31 11.72 -4.18
N HIS A 249 4.65 12.16 -3.11
CA HIS A 249 3.24 12.52 -3.13
C HIS A 249 2.98 13.87 -3.83
N TRP A 250 3.93 14.80 -3.77
CA TRP A 250 3.81 16.08 -4.47
C TRP A 250 3.87 15.90 -5.99
N ALA A 251 4.78 15.03 -6.47
CA ALA A 251 4.79 14.65 -7.88
C ALA A 251 3.50 13.92 -8.31
N ALA A 252 2.91 13.11 -7.40
CA ALA A 252 1.61 12.47 -7.65
C ALA A 252 0.49 13.50 -7.86
N TYR A 253 0.45 14.54 -7.03
CA TYR A 253 -0.46 15.67 -7.24
C TYR A 253 -0.18 16.37 -8.57
N ALA A 254 1.08 16.72 -8.83
CA ALA A 254 1.46 17.47 -10.02
C ALA A 254 1.07 16.75 -11.32
N MET A 255 1.44 15.47 -11.46
CA MET A 255 1.08 14.68 -12.64
C MET A 255 -0.44 14.54 -12.80
N ALA A 256 -1.21 14.51 -11.71
CA ALA A 256 -2.67 14.50 -11.76
C ALA A 256 -3.30 15.87 -12.09
N GLU A 257 -2.61 16.99 -11.83
CA GLU A 257 -3.00 18.32 -12.34
C GLU A 257 -2.72 18.43 -13.83
N MET A 258 -1.55 17.93 -14.28
CA MET A 258 -1.13 17.98 -15.68
C MET A 258 -2.11 17.27 -16.63
N THR A 259 -2.84 16.26 -16.18
CA THR A 259 -3.87 15.60 -17.00
C THR A 259 -5.11 16.47 -17.24
N GLN A 260 -5.22 17.62 -16.58
CA GLN A 260 -6.36 18.54 -16.64
C GLN A 260 -6.01 19.84 -17.37
N TRP A 261 -4.81 19.95 -17.93
CA TRP A 261 -4.41 21.13 -18.71
C TRP A 261 -5.25 21.28 -19.99
N LEU A 262 -5.47 22.52 -20.40
CA LEU A 262 -6.18 22.85 -21.63
C LEU A 262 -5.44 22.30 -22.86
N THR A 263 -4.11 22.44 -22.86
CA THR A 263 -3.22 21.78 -23.81
C THR A 263 -2.72 20.48 -23.18
N PRO A 264 -3.15 19.30 -23.65
CA PRO A 264 -2.78 18.04 -23.01
C PRO A 264 -1.27 17.82 -23.04
N ILE A 265 -0.67 17.55 -21.89
CA ILE A 265 0.72 17.09 -21.81
C ILE A 265 0.84 15.69 -22.41
N VAL A 266 1.99 15.41 -23.04
CA VAL A 266 2.37 14.06 -23.46
C VAL A 266 3.50 13.57 -22.55
N PHE A 267 3.16 12.71 -21.58
CA PHE A 267 4.17 12.08 -20.74
C PHE A 267 5.07 11.14 -21.54
N THR A 268 6.37 11.16 -21.23
CA THR A 268 7.34 10.23 -21.80
C THR A 268 7.19 8.82 -21.22
N ASP A 269 7.71 7.81 -21.93
CA ASP A 269 7.73 6.43 -21.43
C ASP A 269 8.49 6.32 -20.09
N THR A 270 9.54 7.10 -19.91
CA THR A 270 10.33 7.16 -18.66
C THR A 270 9.49 7.71 -17.51
N GLU A 271 8.77 8.81 -17.73
CA GLU A 271 7.87 9.41 -16.73
C GLU A 271 6.74 8.44 -16.34
N LEU A 272 6.14 7.76 -17.31
CA LEU A 272 5.09 6.76 -17.05
C LEU A 272 5.64 5.51 -16.34
N ALA A 273 6.85 5.07 -16.67
CA ALA A 273 7.52 3.97 -15.98
C ALA A 273 7.84 4.34 -14.52
N TRP A 274 8.30 5.56 -14.27
CA TRP A 274 8.55 6.08 -12.94
C TRP A 274 7.25 6.22 -12.14
N ALA A 275 6.18 6.77 -12.72
CA ALA A 275 4.87 6.83 -12.07
C ALA A 275 4.36 5.44 -11.66
N ARG A 276 4.56 4.41 -12.50
CA ARG A 276 4.23 3.02 -12.17
C ARG A 276 5.06 2.49 -10.98
N LYS A 277 6.34 2.85 -10.91
CA LYS A 277 7.20 2.53 -9.75
C LYS A 277 6.67 3.21 -8.49
N GLN A 278 6.36 4.50 -8.55
CA GLN A 278 5.84 5.31 -7.45
C GLN A 278 4.49 4.76 -6.91
N MET A 279 3.57 4.37 -7.80
CA MET A 279 2.33 3.66 -7.46
C MET A 279 2.58 2.40 -6.62
N GLY A 280 3.57 1.60 -7.04
CA GLY A 280 3.97 0.39 -6.32
C GLY A 280 4.55 0.69 -4.94
N MET A 281 5.44 1.68 -4.84
CA MET A 281 6.04 2.08 -3.57
C MET A 281 5.01 2.60 -2.56
N ALA A 282 4.13 3.53 -2.98
CA ALA A 282 3.04 4.04 -2.14
C ALA A 282 2.14 2.92 -1.62
N SER A 283 1.80 1.95 -2.49
CA SER A 283 1.00 0.78 -2.13
C SER A 283 1.71 -0.13 -1.11
N ILE A 284 3.01 -0.37 -1.27
CA ILE A 284 3.81 -1.20 -0.36
C ILE A 284 3.93 -0.54 1.01
N MET A 285 4.11 0.77 1.09
CA MET A 285 4.22 1.48 2.37
C MET A 285 2.91 1.44 3.16
N VAL A 286 1.76 1.69 2.52
CA VAL A 286 0.45 1.53 3.19
C VAL A 286 0.23 0.10 3.62
N ARG A 287 0.64 -0.88 2.81
CA ARG A 287 0.57 -2.29 3.19
C ARG A 287 1.43 -2.57 4.41
N TYR A 288 2.68 -2.11 4.44
CA TYR A 288 3.56 -2.27 5.60
C TYR A 288 2.93 -1.66 6.85
N GLU A 289 2.42 -0.43 6.73
CA GLU A 289 1.79 0.31 7.82
C GLU A 289 0.52 -0.39 8.35
N SER A 290 -0.29 -0.94 7.45
CA SER A 290 -1.49 -1.69 7.81
C SER A 290 -1.20 -2.97 8.60
N GLN A 291 0.04 -3.48 8.56
CA GLN A 291 0.44 -4.66 9.32
C GLN A 291 0.90 -4.33 10.73
N ILE A 292 0.92 -3.05 11.13
CA ILE A 292 1.37 -2.62 12.45
C ILE A 292 0.16 -2.50 13.38
N SER A 293 0.09 -3.40 14.36
CA SER A 293 -0.93 -3.44 15.42
C SER A 293 -0.56 -2.65 16.67
N GLY A 294 0.71 -2.23 16.79
CA GLY A 294 1.20 -1.46 17.94
C GLY A 294 1.33 -2.25 19.24
N SER A 295 1.28 -3.60 19.23
CA SER A 295 1.43 -4.40 20.44
C SER A 295 2.15 -5.73 20.24
N GLY A 296 2.72 -6.26 21.33
CA GLY A 296 3.25 -7.62 21.43
C GLY A 296 4.36 -7.95 20.42
N VAL A 297 4.32 -9.18 19.88
CA VAL A 297 5.32 -9.67 18.90
C VAL A 297 5.29 -8.88 17.59
N ASN A 298 4.14 -8.30 17.24
CA ASN A 298 4.01 -7.51 16.03
C ASN A 298 4.83 -6.21 16.10
N GLN A 299 4.78 -5.50 17.23
CA GLN A 299 5.63 -4.33 17.46
C GLN A 299 7.12 -4.67 17.41
N LEU A 300 7.52 -5.84 17.93
CA LEU A 300 8.91 -6.33 17.82
C LEU A 300 9.34 -6.59 16.37
N LEU A 301 8.44 -7.12 15.53
CA LEU A 301 8.75 -7.50 14.14
C LEU A 301 8.58 -6.37 13.12
N ARG A 302 7.70 -5.39 13.40
CA ARG A 302 7.32 -4.31 12.46
C ARG A 302 7.66 -2.91 12.95
N GLY A 303 8.01 -2.75 14.22
CA GLY A 303 8.29 -1.45 14.82
C GLY A 303 7.01 -0.72 15.24
N HIS A 304 7.14 0.59 15.38
CA HIS A 304 6.07 1.51 15.74
C HIS A 304 5.31 1.97 14.49
N THR A 305 4.07 2.40 14.68
CA THR A 305 3.30 3.04 13.62
C THR A 305 3.99 4.32 13.17
N ALA A 306 3.94 4.59 11.87
CA ALA A 306 4.38 5.86 11.31
C ALA A 306 3.62 7.03 11.96
N ILE A 307 4.28 8.19 12.03
CA ILE A 307 3.64 9.45 12.43
C ILE A 307 2.49 9.80 11.48
N GLY A 308 1.55 10.64 11.91
CA GLY A 308 0.39 11.03 11.11
C GLY A 308 0.78 11.60 9.75
N ALA A 309 1.85 12.41 9.71
CA ALA A 309 2.36 13.01 8.49
C ALA A 309 2.83 11.97 7.48
N ALA A 310 3.62 10.98 7.93
CA ALA A 310 4.11 9.91 7.08
C ALA A 310 2.96 9.03 6.56
N ALA A 311 2.02 8.64 7.43
CA ALA A 311 0.85 7.87 6.99
C ALA A 311 -0.05 8.68 6.02
N GLY A 312 -0.21 9.98 6.26
CA GLY A 312 -0.96 10.91 5.41
C GLY A 312 -0.34 11.06 4.02
N THR A 313 0.96 11.34 3.94
CA THR A 313 1.65 11.48 2.64
C THR A 313 1.54 10.23 1.76
N HIS A 314 1.48 9.03 2.35
CA HIS A 314 1.21 7.80 1.59
C HIS A 314 -0.20 7.78 0.98
N GLY A 315 -1.20 8.25 1.74
CA GLY A 315 -2.57 8.40 1.25
C GLY A 315 -2.69 9.46 0.16
N GLU A 316 -2.04 10.61 0.33
CA GLU A 316 -1.98 11.65 -0.70
C GLU A 316 -1.33 11.14 -1.99
N ALA A 317 -0.20 10.42 -1.89
CA ALA A 317 0.44 9.83 -3.06
C ALA A 317 -0.52 8.87 -3.79
N LEU A 318 -1.16 7.95 -3.06
CA LEU A 318 -2.12 7.02 -3.65
C LEU A 318 -3.29 7.72 -4.32
N ALA A 319 -3.79 8.81 -3.74
CA ALA A 319 -4.89 9.57 -4.31
C ALA A 319 -4.47 10.33 -5.58
N GLY A 320 -3.31 10.99 -5.58
CA GLY A 320 -2.73 11.61 -6.78
C GLY A 320 -2.51 10.58 -7.89
N TRP A 321 -1.92 9.44 -7.57
CA TRP A 321 -1.72 8.36 -8.54
C TRP A 321 -3.03 7.74 -9.04
N ALA A 322 -4.06 7.62 -8.19
CA ALA A 322 -5.37 7.16 -8.62
C ALA A 322 -6.03 8.16 -9.59
N ARG A 323 -5.89 9.47 -9.34
CA ARG A 323 -6.35 10.52 -10.26
C ARG A 323 -5.64 10.45 -11.61
N LEU A 324 -4.32 10.28 -11.63
CA LEU A 324 -3.55 10.04 -12.86
C LEU A 324 -4.04 8.78 -13.58
N ALA A 325 -4.24 7.69 -12.84
CA ALA A 325 -4.64 6.41 -13.41
C ALA A 325 -6.06 6.43 -14.00
N LEU A 326 -6.96 7.23 -13.44
CA LEU A 326 -8.30 7.47 -13.98
C LEU A 326 -8.27 8.26 -15.29
N ALA A 327 -7.24 9.10 -15.49
CA ALA A 327 -7.10 9.94 -16.69
C ALA A 327 -6.25 9.31 -17.80
N LYS A 328 -5.56 8.21 -17.53
CA LYS A 328 -4.59 7.59 -18.46
C LYS A 328 -4.84 6.09 -18.63
N ASP A 329 -5.16 5.69 -19.86
CA ASP A 329 -5.42 4.29 -20.24
C ASP A 329 -4.27 3.33 -19.87
N ASP A 330 -3.02 3.79 -19.91
CA ASP A 330 -1.81 3.03 -19.53
C ASP A 330 -1.84 2.49 -18.09
N PHE A 331 -2.72 3.06 -17.27
CA PHE A 331 -2.89 2.75 -15.85
C PHE A 331 -4.33 2.35 -15.50
N ALA A 332 -5.24 2.17 -16.45
CA ALA A 332 -6.63 1.81 -16.17
C ALA A 332 -6.75 0.54 -15.30
N GLY A 333 -5.85 -0.44 -15.50
CA GLY A 333 -5.77 -1.65 -14.68
C GLY A 333 -5.29 -1.45 -13.24
N SER A 334 -4.73 -0.29 -12.90
CA SER A 334 -4.21 0.04 -11.57
C SER A 334 -5.24 0.72 -10.67
N VAL A 335 -6.32 1.31 -11.22
CA VAL A 335 -7.30 2.11 -10.48
C VAL A 335 -7.91 1.34 -9.31
N SER A 336 -8.35 0.09 -9.53
CA SER A 336 -8.93 -0.74 -8.47
C SER A 336 -7.95 -0.99 -7.32
N ALA A 337 -6.69 -1.28 -7.63
CA ALA A 337 -5.69 -1.60 -6.63
C ALA A 337 -5.28 -0.35 -5.83
N LEU A 338 -5.12 0.79 -6.52
CA LEU A 338 -4.84 2.08 -5.88
C LEU A 338 -5.99 2.49 -4.96
N ASN A 339 -7.24 2.35 -5.40
CA ASN A 339 -8.40 2.72 -4.57
C ASN A 339 -8.56 1.80 -3.35
N GLU A 340 -8.29 0.50 -3.48
CA GLU A 340 -8.28 -0.43 -2.33
C GLU A 340 -7.20 -0.01 -1.31
N ARG A 341 -6.00 0.32 -1.78
CA ARG A 341 -4.90 0.77 -0.90
C ARG A 341 -5.21 2.12 -0.26
N LEU A 342 -5.81 3.05 -1.00
CA LEU A 342 -6.24 4.34 -0.48
C LEU A 342 -7.32 4.18 0.60
N SER A 343 -8.31 3.32 0.35
CA SER A 343 -9.35 2.98 1.34
C SER A 343 -8.74 2.38 2.62
N CYS A 344 -7.76 1.49 2.47
CA CYS A 344 -7.02 0.96 3.60
C CYS A 344 -6.30 2.07 4.38
N ASN A 345 -5.55 2.93 3.71
CA ASN A 345 -4.84 4.06 4.33
C ASN A 345 -5.80 4.93 5.16
N ASN A 346 -6.94 5.31 4.59
CA ASN A 346 -7.96 6.10 5.27
C ASN A 346 -8.50 5.41 6.53
N SER A 347 -8.73 4.09 6.45
CA SER A 347 -9.18 3.33 7.62
C SER A 347 -8.16 3.33 8.76
N LEU A 348 -6.86 3.35 8.42
CA LEU A 348 -5.79 3.45 9.41
C LEU A 348 -5.74 4.85 10.02
N LEU A 349 -5.81 5.91 9.18
CA LEU A 349 -5.82 7.30 9.64
C LEU A 349 -6.99 7.54 10.59
N ILE A 350 -8.23 7.22 10.19
CA ILE A 350 -9.42 7.41 11.04
C ILE A 350 -9.31 6.62 12.34
N LYS A 351 -8.81 5.38 12.29
CA LYS A 351 -8.66 4.55 13.49
C LYS A 351 -7.63 5.11 14.49
N ARG A 352 -6.62 5.84 14.01
CA ARG A 352 -5.52 6.40 14.81
C ARG A 352 -5.80 7.81 15.30
N GLN A 353 -6.88 8.43 14.85
CA GLN A 353 -7.24 9.76 15.30
C GLN A 353 -7.75 9.69 16.73
N VAL A 354 -7.27 10.58 17.59
CA VAL A 354 -7.60 10.62 19.01
C VAL A 354 -9.10 10.85 19.17
N SER A 355 -9.77 9.84 19.73
CA SER A 355 -11.22 9.88 19.97
C SER A 355 -11.59 10.74 21.18
N GLN A 356 -12.89 11.04 21.33
CA GLN A 356 -13.40 11.72 22.53
C GLN A 356 -12.99 11.00 23.82
N ASN A 357 -13.16 9.67 23.87
CA ASN A 357 -12.85 8.90 25.08
C ASN A 357 -11.35 8.88 25.37
N GLU A 358 -10.53 8.74 24.33
CA GLU A 358 -9.06 8.76 24.46
C GLU A 358 -8.55 10.13 24.88
N SER A 359 -9.13 11.21 24.36
CA SER A 359 -8.72 12.57 24.75
C SER A 359 -8.82 12.82 26.26
N GLN A 360 -9.79 12.17 26.94
CA GLN A 360 -9.99 12.33 28.38
C GLN A 360 -8.87 11.72 29.23
N THR A 361 -7.97 10.92 28.64
CA THR A 361 -6.83 10.36 29.37
C THR A 361 -5.63 11.30 29.40
N TYR A 362 -5.65 12.39 28.64
CA TYR A 362 -4.58 13.39 28.58
C TYR A 362 -4.87 14.58 29.49
N LEU A 363 -3.83 15.32 29.85
CA LEU A 363 -3.92 16.49 30.74
C LEU A 363 -4.81 17.60 30.16
N GLN A 364 -4.78 17.79 28.84
CA GLN A 364 -5.61 18.76 28.12
C GLN A 364 -6.39 18.07 27.01
N PRO A 365 -7.59 17.52 27.30
CA PRO A 365 -8.37 16.77 26.31
C PRO A 365 -8.69 17.57 25.03
N SER A 366 -8.97 18.87 25.16
CA SER A 366 -9.27 19.73 24.01
C SER A 366 -8.07 19.96 23.08
N ARG A 367 -6.83 19.84 23.58
CA ARG A 367 -5.60 20.01 22.78
C ARG A 367 -5.20 18.76 22.00
N VAL A 368 -5.88 17.63 22.21
CA VAL A 368 -5.53 16.36 21.55
C VAL A 368 -6.70 15.73 20.80
N LEU A 369 -7.94 16.10 21.10
CA LEU A 369 -9.12 15.59 20.40
C LEU A 369 -9.00 15.84 18.89
N GLY A 370 -9.11 14.78 18.09
CA GLY A 370 -8.99 14.87 16.64
C GLY A 370 -7.55 14.86 16.11
N ALA A 371 -6.55 14.81 16.99
CA ALA A 371 -5.14 14.76 16.60
C ALA A 371 -4.71 13.36 16.13
N TRP A 372 -3.58 13.30 15.43
CA TRP A 372 -2.80 12.08 15.22
C TRP A 372 -1.55 12.15 16.09
N LEU A 373 -1.47 11.26 17.09
CA LEU A 373 -0.33 11.17 18.00
C LEU A 373 0.62 10.04 17.58
N SER A 374 1.91 10.24 17.81
CA SER A 374 2.94 9.20 17.78
C SER A 374 3.79 9.31 19.03
N ASN A 375 3.78 8.27 19.86
CA ASN A 375 4.45 8.26 21.16
C ASN A 375 4.09 9.49 22.02
N GLY A 376 2.81 9.82 22.12
CA GLY A 376 2.31 10.95 22.89
C GLY A 376 2.54 12.33 22.25
N VAL A 377 3.25 12.40 21.11
CA VAL A 377 3.55 13.68 20.44
C VAL A 377 2.74 13.84 19.16
N THR A 378 2.25 15.04 18.88
CA THR A 378 1.68 15.41 17.59
C THR A 378 2.32 16.66 17.03
N GLN A 379 2.25 16.81 15.72
CA GLN A 379 2.75 17.95 14.98
C GLN A 379 1.70 18.48 14.02
N VAL A 380 1.80 19.75 13.63
CA VAL A 380 0.82 20.37 12.71
C VAL A 380 0.74 19.63 11.36
N ASP A 381 1.87 19.12 10.85
CA ASP A 381 1.92 18.36 9.60
C ASP A 381 1.32 16.95 9.73
N ASP A 382 1.20 16.41 10.95
CA ASP A 382 0.42 15.19 11.18
C ASP A 382 -1.06 15.42 10.84
N GLN A 383 -1.56 16.64 11.09
CA GLN A 383 -2.95 17.01 10.78
C GLN A 383 -3.11 17.33 9.30
N GLN A 384 -2.19 18.12 8.76
CA GLN A 384 -2.17 18.51 7.35
C GLN A 384 -2.29 17.29 6.44
N HIS A 385 -1.30 16.40 6.46
CA HIS A 385 -1.21 15.32 5.48
C HIS A 385 -2.29 14.25 5.68
N ALA A 386 -2.65 13.95 6.93
CA ALA A 386 -3.73 13.01 7.22
C ALA A 386 -5.08 13.53 6.72
N MET A 387 -5.37 14.81 6.98
CA MET A 387 -6.60 15.46 6.50
C MET A 387 -6.64 15.52 4.97
N SER A 388 -5.55 15.97 4.33
CA SER A 388 -5.44 16.02 2.86
C SER A 388 -5.61 14.65 2.21
N ALA A 389 -5.00 13.59 2.76
CA ALA A 389 -5.21 12.22 2.28
C ALA A 389 -6.69 11.79 2.30
N ILE A 390 -7.39 12.13 3.39
CA ILE A 390 -8.82 11.81 3.56
C ILE A 390 -9.67 12.60 2.56
N LEU A 391 -9.41 13.90 2.41
CA LEU A 391 -10.06 14.78 1.45
C LEU A 391 -9.87 14.31 0.01
N GLN A 392 -8.65 13.95 -0.39
CA GLN A 392 -8.39 13.46 -1.75
C GLN A 392 -9.08 12.13 -2.05
N THR A 393 -9.37 11.33 -1.02
CA THR A 393 -10.11 10.07 -1.17
C THR A 393 -11.57 10.29 -1.55
N ASN A 394 -12.20 11.36 -1.07
CA ASN A 394 -13.53 11.74 -1.53
C ASN A 394 -13.52 12.05 -3.03
N ILE A 395 -12.55 12.86 -3.49
CA ILE A 395 -12.39 13.21 -4.91
C ILE A 395 -12.21 11.95 -5.78
N VAL A 396 -11.35 11.02 -5.37
CA VAL A 396 -11.12 9.77 -6.11
C VAL A 396 -12.39 8.92 -6.19
N ASN A 397 -13.09 8.74 -5.07
CA ASN A 397 -14.33 7.96 -5.03
C ASN A 397 -15.43 8.58 -5.90
N ASP A 398 -15.56 9.90 -5.89
CA ASP A 398 -16.55 10.60 -6.72
C ASP A 398 -16.24 10.42 -8.21
N ARG A 399 -14.97 10.51 -8.62
CA ARG A 399 -14.56 10.25 -10.01
C ARG A 399 -14.84 8.80 -10.43
N ILE A 400 -14.57 7.83 -9.55
CA ILE A 400 -14.90 6.41 -9.81
C ILE A 400 -16.42 6.21 -9.95
N ALA A 401 -17.21 6.88 -9.10
CA ALA A 401 -18.67 6.82 -9.19
C ALA A 401 -19.17 7.41 -10.51
N GLN A 402 -18.60 8.54 -10.95
CA GLN A 402 -18.90 9.18 -12.23
C GLN A 402 -18.48 8.32 -13.43
N SER A 403 -17.43 7.50 -13.31
CA SER A 403 -16.97 6.58 -14.37
C SER A 403 -17.74 5.25 -14.42
N GLY A 404 -18.89 5.15 -13.75
CA GLY A 404 -19.74 3.94 -13.78
C GLY A 404 -19.48 2.92 -12.67
N GLY A 405 -18.63 3.23 -11.68
CA GLY A 405 -18.51 2.53 -10.39
C GLY A 405 -17.93 1.11 -10.40
N GLU A 406 -17.94 0.40 -11.53
CA GLU A 406 -17.37 -0.94 -11.62
C GLU A 406 -15.88 -0.90 -11.96
N LEU A 407 -15.04 -1.05 -10.92
CA LEU A 407 -13.62 -1.25 -11.11
C LEU A 407 -13.32 -2.74 -11.33
N PRO A 408 -12.55 -3.13 -12.36
CA PRO A 408 -12.16 -4.52 -12.56
C PRO A 408 -11.37 -5.01 -11.34
N ARG A 409 -11.94 -5.92 -10.54
CA ARG A 409 -11.21 -6.55 -9.44
C ARG A 409 -10.30 -7.63 -10.00
N ARG A 410 -9.00 -7.51 -9.73
CA ARG A 410 -8.07 -8.62 -9.96
C ARG A 410 -8.42 -9.76 -8.98
N GLU A 411 -8.84 -10.90 -9.50
CA GLU A 411 -9.09 -12.08 -8.67
C GLU A 411 -7.76 -12.54 -8.03
N SER A 412 -7.72 -12.61 -6.70
CA SER A 412 -6.52 -13.01 -5.93
C SER A 412 -6.19 -14.50 -6.07
N VAL A 413 -7.14 -15.32 -6.54
CA VAL A 413 -6.96 -16.75 -6.76
C VAL A 413 -6.74 -17.02 -8.24
N PRO A 414 -5.74 -17.86 -8.61
CA PRO A 414 -5.56 -18.29 -9.99
C PRO A 414 -6.84 -18.85 -10.59
N SER A 415 -6.91 -18.90 -11.93
CA SER A 415 -8.07 -19.46 -12.62
C SER A 415 -8.48 -20.82 -12.06
N SER A 416 -9.78 -21.08 -12.04
CA SER A 416 -10.39 -22.34 -11.59
C SER A 416 -9.70 -23.59 -12.18
N LEU A 417 -9.20 -23.48 -13.41
CA LEU A 417 -8.44 -24.52 -14.10
C LEU A 417 -7.07 -24.76 -13.45
N LEU A 418 -6.29 -23.72 -13.19
CA LEU A 418 -4.97 -23.84 -12.56
C LEU A 418 -5.09 -24.43 -11.15
N VAL A 419 -6.14 -24.04 -10.41
CA VAL A 419 -6.47 -24.61 -9.10
C VAL A 419 -6.76 -26.11 -9.18
N ALA A 420 -7.58 -26.53 -10.14
CA ALA A 420 -7.90 -27.94 -10.34
C ALA A 420 -6.65 -28.75 -10.73
N LEU A 421 -5.82 -28.24 -11.64
CA LEU A 421 -4.56 -28.87 -12.07
C LEU A 421 -3.58 -29.03 -10.91
N LEU A 422 -3.37 -27.99 -10.11
CA LEU A 422 -2.55 -28.05 -8.90
C LEU A 422 -3.05 -29.12 -7.93
N THR A 423 -4.36 -29.19 -7.70
CA THR A 423 -4.96 -30.20 -6.82
C THR A 423 -4.63 -31.62 -7.29
N ILE A 424 -4.78 -31.88 -8.60
CA ILE A 424 -4.46 -33.18 -9.21
C ILE A 424 -2.97 -33.50 -9.01
N LEU A 425 -2.09 -32.55 -9.30
CA LEU A 425 -0.64 -32.75 -9.26
C LEU A 425 -0.11 -32.92 -7.83
N LEU A 426 -0.64 -32.18 -6.86
CA LEU A 426 -0.31 -32.30 -5.45
C LEU A 426 -0.76 -33.66 -4.89
N LEU A 427 -1.92 -34.19 -5.32
CA LEU A 427 -2.36 -35.54 -4.94
C LEU A 427 -1.45 -36.62 -5.52
N ASN A 428 -0.88 -36.38 -6.70
CA ASN A 428 0.03 -37.27 -7.42
C ASN A 428 -0.56 -38.70 -7.60
N PRO A 429 -1.56 -38.88 -8.48
CA PRO A 429 -2.25 -40.15 -8.73
C PRO A 429 -1.31 -41.35 -8.97
N PRO A 430 -0.20 -41.24 -9.74
CA PRO A 430 0.74 -42.34 -9.90
C PRO A 430 1.35 -42.82 -8.58
N ARG A 431 1.68 -41.90 -7.68
CA ARG A 431 2.22 -42.21 -6.35
C ARG A 431 1.18 -42.89 -5.46
N LEU A 432 -0.06 -42.43 -5.51
CA LEU A 432 -1.18 -43.06 -4.80
C LEU A 432 -1.36 -44.52 -5.25
N VAL A 433 -1.36 -44.76 -6.56
CA VAL A 433 -1.47 -46.11 -7.15
C VAL A 433 -0.33 -47.02 -6.68
N ARG A 434 0.92 -46.57 -6.73
CA ARG A 434 2.06 -47.37 -6.25
C ARG A 434 1.92 -47.74 -4.77
N THR A 435 1.45 -46.81 -3.95
CA THR A 435 1.23 -47.04 -2.52
C THR A 435 0.13 -48.07 -2.29
N LEU A 436 -0.98 -47.98 -3.03
CA LEU A 436 -2.08 -48.94 -2.96
C LEU A 436 -1.64 -50.35 -3.39
N ARG A 437 -0.86 -50.46 -4.49
CA ARG A 437 -0.30 -51.74 -4.94
C ARG A 437 0.62 -52.36 -3.90
N HIS A 438 1.51 -51.55 -3.31
CA HIS A 438 2.42 -52.03 -2.27
C HIS A 438 1.67 -52.51 -1.01
N LEU A 439 0.63 -51.81 -0.59
CA LEU A 439 -0.19 -52.22 0.55
C LEU A 439 -0.94 -53.53 0.26
N HIS A 440 -1.49 -53.67 -0.95
CA HIS A 440 -2.16 -54.90 -1.37
C HIS A 440 -1.20 -56.08 -1.40
N ALA A 441 0.01 -55.90 -1.95
CA ALA A 441 1.06 -56.92 -1.96
C ALA A 441 1.59 -57.26 -0.55
N SER A 442 1.60 -56.29 0.38
CA SER A 442 2.02 -56.55 1.77
C SER A 442 0.95 -57.30 2.57
N GLN A 443 -0.34 -57.11 2.25
CA GLN A 443 -1.44 -57.79 2.94
C GLN A 443 -1.57 -59.27 2.55
N SER A 444 -1.12 -59.68 1.36
CA SER A 444 -1.10 -61.10 0.98
C SER A 444 -0.01 -61.92 1.69
N VAL A 445 0.95 -61.26 2.36
CA VAL A 445 2.11 -61.93 3.00
C VAL A 445 1.88 -62.23 4.48
N HIS A 446 0.87 -61.64 5.11
CA HIS A 446 0.52 -61.94 6.51
C HIS A 446 -0.91 -62.47 6.55
N GLY A 447 -1.05 -63.79 6.65
CA GLY A 447 -2.31 -64.55 6.67
C GLY A 447 -3.22 -64.30 7.87
N LEU A 448 -3.38 -63.04 8.27
CA LEU A 448 -4.27 -62.60 9.34
C LEU A 448 -5.43 -61.80 8.75
N VAL A 449 -6.26 -62.46 7.92
CA VAL A 449 -7.53 -61.90 7.44
C VAL A 449 -8.68 -62.71 8.02
N ARG A 450 -9.19 -62.27 9.18
CA ARG A 450 -10.59 -62.50 9.54
C ARG A 450 -11.10 -61.44 10.50
N ARG A 451 -11.38 -60.23 9.96
CA ARG A 451 -12.54 -59.38 10.31
C ARG A 451 -12.53 -58.04 9.54
N GLY A 452 -13.29 -58.01 8.45
CA GLY A 452 -14.33 -57.01 8.16
C GLY A 452 -14.02 -55.52 7.95
N SER A 453 -12.94 -54.94 8.46
CA SER A 453 -12.70 -53.49 8.30
C SER A 453 -11.61 -53.26 7.25
N GLN A 454 -11.97 -52.79 6.06
CA GLN A 454 -10.99 -52.29 5.08
C GLN A 454 -10.36 -50.99 5.62
N PRO A 455 -9.14 -51.01 6.17
CA PRO A 455 -8.57 -49.86 6.86
C PRO A 455 -8.31 -48.70 5.88
N THR A 456 -8.06 -49.04 4.61
CA THR A 456 -7.75 -48.12 3.51
C THR A 456 -8.92 -47.17 3.20
N LEU A 457 -10.16 -47.67 3.19
CA LEU A 457 -11.36 -46.85 3.01
C LEU A 457 -11.60 -45.95 4.21
N GLY A 458 -11.31 -46.41 5.42
CA GLY A 458 -11.42 -45.61 6.64
C GLY A 458 -10.51 -44.37 6.63
N TYR A 459 -9.27 -44.48 6.16
CA TYR A 459 -8.34 -43.35 6.09
C TYR A 459 -8.74 -42.32 5.02
N LEU A 460 -9.16 -42.79 3.83
CA LEU A 460 -9.67 -41.91 2.77
C LEU A 460 -10.91 -41.16 3.24
N TYR A 461 -11.86 -41.85 3.87
CA TYR A 461 -13.08 -41.24 4.39
C TYR A 461 -12.79 -40.17 5.46
N ARG A 462 -11.92 -40.47 6.44
CA ARG A 462 -11.52 -39.51 7.48
C ARG A 462 -10.79 -38.29 6.89
N PHE A 463 -9.93 -38.50 5.90
CA PHE A 463 -9.29 -37.40 5.20
C PHE A 463 -10.30 -36.54 4.45
N THR A 464 -11.24 -37.14 3.70
CA THR A 464 -12.27 -36.38 2.97
C THR A 464 -13.12 -35.55 3.91
N ILE A 465 -13.47 -36.06 5.10
CA ILE A 465 -14.19 -35.28 6.13
C ILE A 465 -13.33 -34.12 6.61
N LEU A 466 -12.09 -34.38 7.04
CA LEU A 466 -11.20 -33.33 7.53
C LEU A 466 -10.95 -32.24 6.47
N PHE A 467 -10.70 -32.67 5.23
CA PHE A 467 -10.49 -31.81 4.09
C PHE A 467 -11.75 -31.00 3.75
N GLY A 468 -12.93 -31.62 3.83
CA GLY A 468 -14.22 -30.95 3.67
C GLY A 468 -14.45 -29.89 4.76
N ILE A 469 -14.16 -30.20 6.03
CA ILE A 469 -14.25 -29.22 7.13
C ILE A 469 -13.34 -28.03 6.86
N ILE A 470 -12.09 -28.29 6.47
CA ILE A 470 -11.11 -27.25 6.14
C ILE A 470 -11.59 -26.39 4.97
N ILE A 471 -12.09 -27.00 3.91
CA ILE A 471 -12.63 -26.29 2.75
C ILE A 471 -13.88 -25.47 3.10
N LEU A 472 -14.74 -25.95 3.99
CA LEU A 472 -15.95 -25.21 4.35
C LEU A 472 -15.67 -24.07 5.34
N ASN A 473 -14.52 -24.10 6.03
CA ASN A 473 -14.17 -23.12 7.07
C ASN A 473 -12.90 -22.31 6.76
N GLY A 474 -12.42 -22.32 5.52
CA GLY A 474 -11.12 -21.72 5.16
C GLY A 474 -10.98 -20.27 5.57
N SER A 475 -11.99 -19.43 5.28
CA SER A 475 -11.99 -18.01 5.67
C SER A 475 -11.94 -17.80 7.19
N ARG A 476 -12.69 -18.60 7.97
CA ARG A 476 -12.69 -18.54 9.44
C ARG A 476 -11.36 -18.97 10.03
N ILE A 477 -10.77 -20.05 9.49
CA ILE A 477 -9.48 -20.57 9.95
C ILE A 477 -8.38 -19.55 9.65
N LEU A 478 -8.35 -18.97 8.45
CA LEU A 478 -7.40 -17.92 8.10
C LEU A 478 -7.58 -16.67 8.97
N GLY A 479 -8.83 -16.26 9.24
CA GLY A 479 -9.11 -15.16 10.18
C GLY A 479 -8.60 -15.44 11.59
N TRP A 480 -8.74 -16.67 12.09
CA TRP A 480 -8.18 -17.06 13.40
C TRP A 480 -6.65 -17.08 13.41
N LEU A 481 -6.04 -17.46 12.29
CA LEU A 481 -4.58 -17.44 12.11
C LEU A 481 -4.02 -16.05 11.83
N ASP A 482 -4.89 -15.05 11.69
CA ASP A 482 -4.52 -13.70 11.28
C ASP A 482 -3.72 -13.78 9.95
N ALA A 483 -4.32 -14.43 8.94
CA ALA A 483 -3.72 -14.65 7.63
C ALA A 483 -4.71 -14.30 6.52
N ASN A 484 -4.22 -13.78 5.40
CA ASN A 484 -5.03 -13.52 4.20
C ASN A 484 -4.82 -14.58 3.11
N VAL A 485 -5.66 -14.55 2.07
CA VAL A 485 -5.60 -15.52 0.95
C VAL A 485 -4.23 -15.53 0.26
N PRO A 486 -3.62 -14.39 -0.14
CA PRO A 486 -2.28 -14.38 -0.73
C PRO A 486 -1.21 -15.02 0.15
N THR A 487 -1.24 -14.78 1.46
CA THR A 487 -0.32 -15.40 2.44
C THR A 487 -0.46 -16.91 2.45
N ALA A 488 -1.71 -17.39 2.46
CA ALA A 488 -1.99 -18.81 2.41
C ALA A 488 -1.54 -19.44 1.08
N LEU A 489 -1.64 -18.73 -0.05
CA LEU A 489 -1.14 -19.17 -1.35
C LEU A 489 0.39 -19.24 -1.39
N ILE A 490 1.10 -18.26 -0.83
CA ILE A 490 2.57 -18.29 -0.70
C ILE A 490 2.99 -19.48 0.16
N ALA A 491 2.36 -19.66 1.32
CA ALA A 491 2.66 -20.78 2.21
C ALA A 491 2.38 -22.13 1.52
N ALA A 492 1.25 -22.26 0.80
CA ALA A 492 0.94 -23.44 0.01
C ALA A 492 2.02 -23.71 -1.06
N GLY A 493 2.46 -22.67 -1.76
CA GLY A 493 3.51 -22.74 -2.75
C GLY A 493 4.86 -23.17 -2.16
N VAL A 494 5.29 -22.58 -1.04
CA VAL A 494 6.55 -22.98 -0.37
C VAL A 494 6.52 -24.44 0.08
N VAL A 495 5.43 -24.87 0.72
CA VAL A 495 5.29 -26.28 1.14
C VAL A 495 5.23 -27.21 -0.09
N GLY A 496 4.56 -26.77 -1.17
CA GLY A 496 4.53 -27.48 -2.46
C GLY A 496 5.90 -27.65 -3.10
N VAL A 497 6.74 -26.61 -3.10
CA VAL A 497 8.14 -26.65 -3.57
C VAL A 497 8.94 -27.69 -2.79
N LEU A 498 8.90 -27.62 -1.45
CA LEU A 498 9.62 -28.55 -0.58
C LEU A 498 9.17 -30.00 -0.79
N ALA A 499 7.86 -30.23 -0.94
CA ALA A 499 7.30 -31.56 -1.16
C ALA A 499 7.67 -32.13 -2.54
N ALA A 500 7.67 -31.28 -3.57
CA ALA A 500 8.07 -31.65 -4.93
C ALA A 500 9.56 -32.01 -5.00
N LEU A 501 10.44 -31.16 -4.43
CA LEU A 501 11.88 -31.42 -4.34
C LEU A 501 12.18 -32.71 -3.58
N SER A 502 11.51 -32.93 -2.45
CA SER A 502 11.63 -34.18 -1.69
C SER A 502 11.30 -35.41 -2.55
N THR A 503 10.25 -35.31 -3.39
CA THR A 503 9.83 -36.39 -4.28
C THR A 503 10.80 -36.64 -5.43
N LEU A 504 11.45 -35.58 -5.95
CA LEU A 504 12.44 -35.68 -7.03
C LEU A 504 13.77 -36.27 -6.55
N VAL A 505 14.24 -35.82 -5.39
CA VAL A 505 15.54 -36.21 -4.82
C VAL A 505 15.49 -37.60 -4.17
N TYR A 506 14.46 -37.88 -3.37
CA TYR A 506 14.40 -39.13 -2.63
C TYR A 506 13.64 -40.21 -3.39
N ARG A 507 14.32 -41.32 -3.72
CA ARG A 507 13.68 -42.59 -4.11
C ARG A 507 12.98 -43.19 -2.88
N SER A 508 11.82 -42.66 -2.52
CA SER A 508 11.06 -43.15 -1.36
C SER A 508 10.67 -44.63 -1.52
N THR A 509 11.10 -45.46 -0.56
CA THR A 509 10.53 -46.79 -0.31
C THR A 509 9.21 -46.63 0.49
N ALA A 510 8.10 -47.06 -0.12
CA ALA A 510 6.73 -47.17 0.41
C ALA A 510 6.33 -46.26 1.60
N PRO A 511 5.69 -45.09 1.35
CA PRO A 511 5.08 -44.30 2.41
C PRO A 511 3.85 -45.00 3.01
N SER A 512 3.51 -44.68 4.27
CA SER A 512 2.21 -45.07 4.84
C SER A 512 1.08 -44.30 4.15
N LEU A 513 -0.06 -44.96 3.93
CA LEU A 513 -1.22 -44.41 3.21
C LEU A 513 -1.65 -43.01 3.72
N PHE A 514 -1.58 -42.81 5.04
CA PHE A 514 -1.90 -41.53 5.67
C PHE A 514 -1.12 -40.35 5.09
N PHE A 515 0.19 -40.50 4.81
CA PHE A 515 1.02 -39.41 4.28
C PHE A 515 0.88 -39.21 2.77
N VAL A 516 0.23 -40.14 2.08
CA VAL A 516 -0.09 -39.99 0.65
C VAL A 516 -1.39 -39.23 0.47
N VAL A 517 -2.32 -39.40 1.40
CA VAL A 517 -3.66 -38.80 1.34
C VAL A 517 -3.70 -37.47 2.11
N ALA A 518 -3.16 -37.41 3.33
CA ALA A 518 -3.13 -36.20 4.18
C ALA A 518 -1.85 -35.36 3.97
N ARG A 519 -1.64 -34.89 2.74
CA ARG A 519 -0.47 -34.06 2.41
C ARG A 519 -0.69 -32.62 2.93
N PRO A 520 0.22 -32.07 3.75
CA PRO A 520 0.09 -30.72 4.30
C PRO A 520 -0.06 -29.65 3.22
N GLU A 521 0.63 -29.78 2.09
CA GLU A 521 0.49 -28.90 0.93
C GLU A 521 -0.94 -28.85 0.38
N LEU A 522 -1.64 -29.98 0.33
CA LEU A 522 -3.04 -30.03 -0.12
C LEU A 522 -3.97 -29.34 0.87
N LEU A 523 -3.73 -29.50 2.17
CA LEU A 523 -4.55 -28.89 3.22
C LEU A 523 -4.38 -27.36 3.26
N ILE A 524 -3.13 -26.88 3.17
CA ILE A 524 -2.82 -25.44 3.11
C ILE A 524 -3.36 -24.82 1.82
N PHE A 525 -3.19 -25.52 0.69
CA PHE A 525 -3.77 -25.09 -0.58
C PHE A 525 -5.30 -25.06 -0.54
N GLY A 526 -5.93 -26.08 0.05
CA GLY A 526 -7.38 -26.15 0.24
C GLY A 526 -7.91 -25.01 1.10
N LEU A 527 -7.20 -24.64 2.18
CA LEU A 527 -7.48 -23.45 3.00
C LEU A 527 -7.45 -22.17 2.16
N ALA A 528 -6.37 -21.96 1.41
CA ALA A 528 -6.16 -20.75 0.61
C ALA A 528 -7.23 -20.57 -0.46
N VAL A 529 -7.51 -21.64 -1.21
CA VAL A 529 -8.47 -21.63 -2.32
C VAL A 529 -9.92 -21.53 -1.82
N SER A 530 -10.23 -22.17 -0.70
CA SER A 530 -11.53 -22.03 -0.04
C SER A 530 -11.80 -20.58 0.37
N ALA A 531 -10.83 -19.96 1.04
CA ALA A 531 -10.98 -18.58 1.50
C ALA A 531 -11.12 -17.59 0.35
N GLY A 532 -10.52 -17.88 -0.80
CA GLY A 532 -10.73 -17.12 -2.04
C GLY A 532 -11.91 -17.60 -2.90
N GLY A 533 -12.83 -18.39 -2.33
CA GLY A 533 -14.11 -18.74 -2.93
C GLY A 533 -14.10 -19.85 -3.97
N ARG A 534 -12.94 -20.38 -4.41
CA ARG A 534 -12.86 -21.36 -5.52
C ARG A 534 -12.84 -22.82 -5.07
N TRP A 535 -13.50 -23.15 -3.97
CA TRP A 535 -13.46 -24.50 -3.38
C TRP A 535 -13.94 -25.61 -4.33
N TRP A 536 -14.88 -25.31 -5.23
CA TRP A 536 -15.37 -26.27 -6.22
C TRP A 536 -14.28 -26.77 -7.17
N SER A 537 -13.28 -25.95 -7.50
CA SER A 537 -12.15 -26.35 -8.35
C SER A 537 -11.25 -27.36 -7.66
N VAL A 538 -11.10 -27.27 -6.34
CA VAL A 538 -10.38 -28.27 -5.55
C VAL A 538 -11.13 -29.58 -5.56
N ILE A 539 -12.46 -29.55 -5.35
CA ILE A 539 -13.29 -30.77 -5.41
C ILE A 539 -13.21 -31.41 -6.79
N GLY A 540 -13.35 -30.62 -7.86
CA GLY A 540 -13.22 -31.10 -9.24
C GLY A 540 -11.86 -31.76 -9.49
N GLY A 541 -10.77 -31.11 -9.06
CA GLY A 541 -9.42 -31.66 -9.14
C GLY A 541 -9.26 -32.98 -8.37
N LEU A 542 -9.78 -33.07 -7.14
CA LEU A 542 -9.77 -34.30 -6.36
C LEU A 542 -10.51 -35.46 -7.04
N VAL A 543 -11.71 -35.19 -7.58
CA VAL A 543 -12.50 -36.20 -8.30
C VAL A 543 -11.73 -36.73 -9.50
N VAL A 544 -11.17 -35.83 -10.32
CA VAL A 544 -10.35 -36.20 -11.49
C VAL A 544 -9.14 -37.03 -11.06
N ALA A 545 -8.44 -36.64 -10.00
CA ALA A 545 -7.26 -37.33 -9.51
C ALA A 545 -7.58 -38.75 -9.00
N VAL A 546 -8.74 -38.95 -8.35
CA VAL A 546 -9.23 -40.27 -7.93
C VAL A 546 -9.59 -41.14 -9.13
N LEU A 547 -10.31 -40.59 -10.11
CA LEU A 547 -10.66 -41.31 -11.34
C LEU A 547 -9.41 -41.72 -12.13
N TRP A 548 -8.43 -40.81 -12.24
CA TRP A 548 -7.16 -41.08 -12.89
C TRP A 548 -6.36 -42.15 -12.14
N SER A 549 -6.35 -42.13 -10.80
CA SER A 549 -5.74 -43.18 -9.99
C SER A 549 -6.37 -44.55 -10.27
N ARG A 550 -7.70 -44.63 -10.35
CA ARG A 550 -8.42 -45.88 -10.68
C ARG A 550 -8.05 -46.40 -12.07
N TYR A 551 -7.91 -45.50 -13.05
CA TYR A 551 -7.47 -45.84 -14.39
C TYR A 551 -6.04 -46.40 -14.41
N LEU A 552 -5.10 -45.68 -13.78
CA LEU A 552 -3.68 -46.05 -13.71
C LEU A 552 -3.46 -47.39 -13.00
N LEU A 553 -4.23 -47.67 -11.93
CA LEU A 553 -4.15 -48.90 -11.15
C LEU A 553 -4.28 -50.16 -12.01
N LYS A 554 -5.08 -50.12 -13.09
CA LYS A 554 -5.35 -51.27 -13.96
C LYS A 554 -4.41 -51.40 -15.15
N ARG A 555 -3.81 -50.32 -15.63
CA ARG A 555 -3.23 -50.27 -16.99
C ARG A 555 -1.74 -49.96 -17.09
N VAL A 556 -1.11 -49.51 -16.00
CA VAL A 556 0.24 -48.94 -16.08
C VAL A 556 1.24 -49.77 -15.30
N SER A 557 2.41 -50.02 -15.89
CA SER A 557 3.52 -50.73 -15.24
C SER A 557 4.16 -49.88 -14.14
N ASP A 558 4.87 -50.52 -13.20
CA ASP A 558 5.51 -49.81 -12.10
C ASP A 558 6.61 -48.85 -12.57
N THR A 559 7.35 -49.20 -13.63
CA THR A 559 8.35 -48.33 -14.24
C THR A 559 7.71 -47.05 -14.78
N SER A 560 6.60 -47.17 -15.51
CA SER A 560 5.87 -46.01 -16.02
C SER A 560 5.28 -45.16 -14.89
N LEU A 561 4.84 -45.78 -13.79
CA LEU A 561 4.39 -45.05 -12.60
C LEU A 561 5.53 -44.27 -11.91
N VAL A 562 6.77 -44.76 -11.93
CA VAL A 562 7.95 -44.02 -11.41
C VAL A 562 8.15 -42.74 -12.20
N TRP A 563 8.17 -42.84 -13.54
CA TRP A 563 8.33 -41.68 -14.41
C TRP A 563 7.17 -40.70 -14.25
N ALA A 564 5.93 -41.19 -14.29
CA ALA A 564 4.75 -40.34 -14.10
C ALA A 564 4.75 -39.64 -12.73
N THR A 565 5.22 -40.30 -11.66
CA THR A 565 5.37 -39.68 -10.33
C THR A 565 6.34 -38.50 -10.37
N ARG A 566 7.49 -38.67 -11.04
CA ARG A 566 8.53 -37.63 -11.19
C ARG A 566 8.06 -36.48 -12.05
N THR A 567 7.38 -36.77 -13.17
CA THR A 567 6.77 -35.74 -14.01
C THR A 567 5.74 -34.93 -13.24
N CYS A 568 4.83 -35.59 -12.49
CA CYS A 568 3.87 -34.88 -11.64
C CYS A 568 4.57 -34.00 -10.60
N ALA A 569 5.66 -34.48 -9.98
CA ALA A 569 6.43 -33.69 -9.02
C ALA A 569 7.12 -32.48 -9.68
N ALA A 570 7.71 -32.63 -10.87
CA ALA A 570 8.33 -31.53 -11.60
C ALA A 570 7.31 -30.46 -12.01
N VAL A 571 6.13 -30.85 -12.51
CA VAL A 571 5.06 -29.90 -12.85
C VAL A 571 4.49 -29.26 -11.59
N SER A 572 4.32 -30.03 -10.50
CA SER A 572 3.90 -29.50 -9.20
C SER A 572 4.89 -28.46 -8.66
N LEU A 573 6.19 -28.64 -8.87
CA LEU A 573 7.22 -27.66 -8.49
C LEU A 573 7.01 -26.35 -9.24
N ALA A 574 6.90 -26.40 -10.57
CA ALA A 574 6.68 -25.22 -11.41
C ALA A 574 5.40 -24.47 -11.01
N LEU A 575 4.28 -25.18 -10.83
CA LEU A 575 3.03 -24.56 -10.41
C LEU A 575 3.07 -24.03 -8.97
N SER A 576 3.84 -24.66 -8.08
CA SER A 576 4.02 -24.14 -6.71
C SER A 576 4.83 -22.85 -6.71
N ILE A 577 5.84 -22.72 -7.58
CA ILE A 577 6.55 -21.46 -7.80
C ILE A 577 5.58 -20.40 -8.36
N MET A 578 4.73 -20.76 -9.33
CA MET A 578 3.69 -19.86 -9.84
C MET A 578 2.70 -19.42 -8.75
N LEU A 579 2.36 -20.29 -7.79
CA LEU A 579 1.53 -19.91 -6.63
C LEU A 579 2.23 -18.89 -5.73
N ILE A 580 3.54 -19.07 -5.47
CA ILE A 580 4.32 -18.09 -4.72
C ILE A 580 4.32 -16.76 -5.47
N VAL A 581 4.64 -16.78 -6.75
CA VAL A 581 4.69 -15.57 -7.60
C VAL A 581 3.32 -14.89 -7.64
N ASN A 582 2.24 -15.64 -7.85
CA ASN A 582 0.90 -15.06 -7.87
C ASN A 582 0.47 -14.54 -6.49
N GLY A 583 0.82 -15.24 -5.41
CA GLY A 583 0.59 -14.76 -4.05
C GLY A 583 1.38 -13.49 -3.74
N VAL A 584 2.62 -13.36 -4.25
CA VAL A 584 3.45 -12.16 -4.12
C VAL A 584 2.89 -10.99 -4.95
N PHE A 585 2.32 -11.26 -6.13
CA PHE A 585 1.69 -10.22 -6.97
C PHE A 585 0.25 -9.88 -6.60
N ALA A 586 -0.41 -10.74 -5.81
CA ALA A 586 -1.73 -10.49 -5.23
C ALA A 586 -1.63 -9.76 -3.87
N ILE A 587 -0.42 -9.75 -3.31
CA ILE A 587 0.01 -8.88 -2.21
C ILE A 587 0.25 -7.48 -2.76
#